data_AF-A0A847MP08-F1
#
_entry.id   AF-A0A847MP08-F1
#
_cell.length_a   1.000
_cell.length_b   1.000
_cell.length_c   1.000
_cell.angle_alpha   90.00
_cell.angle_beta   90.00
_cell.angle_gamma   90.00
#
_symmetry.space_group_name_H-M   'P 1'
#
loop_
_entity.id
_entity.type
_entity.pdbx_description
1 polymer ?
#
loop_
_entity_poly.entity_id
_entity_poly.type
_entity_poly.pdbx_seq_one_letter_code
_entity_poly.pdbx_strand_id
1 'polypeptide(L)'
;MFFTSVAQADSRLGEFLAKVEASEVFPGADGYGAVQGELPMARVFKGQDAVGYVYLTTDIVNTRGYSSKPIDTLIALDNEGTIVGAKLVEHHEPIVLIGIPEERMVEFIDGYVGMNLIKNPLPIGSPPPVDMISGATVTLMVIGDGILRSSRIMGQAYQIGMSQEAIASVEAATEPTPQIINQELQEVKSWDTLVEEGAVGNLHMTVAEVNQLFLDSGRPGAGDKPQSGDPEDTFVDIYAAVVSVPTIGRSLLGESEYEHMQSRLKEGQQAILIAGNGIYSFKGS
;
A
#
# COMPACT_ATOMS: atom_id res chain seq x y z
N MET A 1 -26.32 5.63 3.44
CA MET A 1 -25.62 4.40 3.84
C MET A 1 -25.16 3.70 2.58
N PHE A 2 -23.95 4.00 2.11
CA PHE A 2 -23.30 3.21 1.07
C PHE A 2 -22.43 2.18 1.79
N PHE A 3 -22.95 0.97 1.95
CA PHE A 3 -22.15 -0.17 2.35
C PHE A 3 -21.51 -0.72 1.08
N THR A 4 -20.27 -0.33 0.79
CA THR A 4 -19.41 -1.14 -0.07
C THR A 4 -19.18 -2.44 0.66
N SER A 5 -19.89 -3.51 0.26
CA SER A 5 -19.55 -4.85 0.68
C SER A 5 -18.17 -5.17 0.13
N VAL A 6 -17.16 -5.09 0.98
CA VAL A 6 -15.91 -5.81 0.72
C VAL A 6 -16.34 -7.26 0.58
N ALA A 7 -16.11 -7.86 -0.58
CA ALA A 7 -16.37 -9.29 -0.77
C ALA A 7 -15.53 -10.02 0.28
N GLN A 8 -16.19 -10.46 1.35
CA GLN A 8 -15.58 -11.19 2.44
C GLN A 8 -15.29 -12.58 1.87
N ALA A 9 -14.07 -12.76 1.36
CA ALA A 9 -13.50 -14.10 1.39
C ALA A 9 -13.54 -14.54 2.86
N ASP A 10 -13.98 -15.76 3.12
CA ASP A 10 -13.89 -16.31 4.48
C ASP A 10 -12.45 -16.11 4.97
N SER A 11 -12.32 -15.39 6.08
CA SER A 11 -11.01 -15.08 6.67
C SER A 11 -10.21 -16.36 6.83
N ARG A 12 -8.95 -16.33 6.36
CA ARG A 12 -8.03 -17.47 6.48
C ARG A 12 -7.24 -17.45 7.77
N LEU A 13 -7.36 -16.39 8.58
CA LEU A 13 -6.61 -16.23 9.82
C LEU A 13 -6.73 -17.45 10.72
N GLY A 14 -7.95 -17.95 10.97
CA GLY A 14 -8.16 -19.12 11.83
C GLY A 14 -7.45 -20.39 11.34
N GLU A 15 -7.34 -20.58 10.02
CA GLU A 15 -6.63 -21.70 9.41
C GLU A 15 -5.12 -21.64 9.73
N PHE A 16 -4.53 -20.45 9.63
CA PHE A 16 -3.10 -20.25 9.88
C PHE A 16 -2.76 -20.27 11.37
N LEU A 17 -3.60 -19.68 12.23
CA LEU A 17 -3.40 -19.72 13.69
C LEU A 17 -3.47 -21.14 14.26
N ALA A 18 -4.15 -22.08 13.58
CA ALA A 18 -4.16 -23.48 13.96
C ALA A 18 -2.86 -24.24 13.59
N LYS A 19 -2.02 -23.67 12.71
CA LYS A 19 -0.79 -24.29 12.19
C LYS A 19 0.49 -23.62 12.67
N VAL A 20 0.40 -22.37 13.11
CA VAL A 20 1.54 -21.54 13.55
C VAL A 20 1.46 -21.34 15.05
N GLU A 21 2.45 -21.81 15.81
CA GLU A 21 2.46 -21.63 17.26
C GLU A 21 2.52 -20.13 17.64
N ALA A 22 1.83 -19.73 18.72
CA ALA A 22 1.80 -18.33 19.15
C ALA A 22 3.19 -17.73 19.40
N SER A 23 4.09 -18.55 19.96
CA SER A 23 5.47 -18.14 20.23
C SER A 23 6.32 -17.90 18.97
N GLU A 24 5.91 -18.42 17.79
CA GLU A 24 6.63 -18.20 16.52
C GLU A 24 6.38 -16.81 15.93
N VAL A 25 5.25 -16.18 16.24
CA VAL A 25 4.88 -14.85 15.72
C VAL A 25 4.85 -13.79 16.82
N PHE A 26 4.64 -14.18 18.08
CA PHE A 26 4.68 -13.29 19.22
C PHE A 26 5.64 -13.88 20.28
N PRO A 27 6.87 -13.36 20.38
CA PRO A 27 7.88 -13.90 21.29
C PRO A 27 7.38 -14.01 22.74
N GLY A 28 7.34 -15.24 23.26
CA GLY A 28 6.93 -15.54 24.64
C GLY A 28 5.42 -15.57 24.89
N ALA A 29 4.59 -15.63 23.84
CA ALA A 29 3.17 -15.92 23.95
C ALA A 29 2.89 -17.43 24.13
N ASP A 30 1.81 -17.73 24.85
CA ASP A 30 1.36 -19.10 25.15
C ASP A 30 0.21 -19.55 24.24
N GLY A 31 -0.49 -18.63 23.58
CA GLY A 31 -1.61 -18.98 22.70
C GLY A 31 -2.37 -17.80 22.11
N TYR A 32 -3.33 -18.12 21.25
CA TYR A 32 -4.28 -17.17 20.66
C TYR A 32 -5.68 -17.33 21.26
N GLY A 33 -6.44 -16.23 21.27
CA GLY A 33 -7.89 -16.26 21.44
C GLY A 33 -8.63 -16.64 20.16
N ALA A 34 -9.95 -16.61 20.22
CA ALA A 34 -10.79 -16.78 19.03
C ALA A 34 -10.60 -15.63 18.04
N VAL A 35 -10.72 -15.95 16.75
CA VAL A 35 -10.80 -14.93 15.69
C VAL A 35 -12.13 -14.18 15.83
N GLN A 36 -12.07 -12.85 15.77
CA GLN A 36 -13.21 -11.96 16.00
C GLN A 36 -13.14 -10.68 15.17
N GLY A 37 -14.30 -9.99 15.08
CA GLY A 37 -14.46 -8.67 14.46
C GLY A 37 -14.69 -8.71 12.94
N GLU A 38 -15.13 -7.57 12.39
CA GLU A 38 -15.31 -7.41 10.93
C GLU A 38 -13.98 -7.36 10.19
N LEU A 39 -12.95 -6.81 10.83
CA LEU A 39 -11.55 -6.89 10.43
C LEU A 39 -10.89 -8.02 11.24
N PRO A 40 -10.77 -9.24 10.70
CA PRO A 40 -10.43 -10.43 11.46
C PRO A 40 -9.11 -10.32 12.22
N MET A 41 -9.15 -10.63 13.51
CA MET A 41 -8.00 -10.65 14.41
C MET A 41 -8.19 -11.68 15.52
N ALA A 42 -7.10 -12.12 16.17
CA ALA A 42 -7.14 -12.86 17.43
C ALA A 42 -6.29 -12.16 18.52
N ARG A 43 -6.74 -12.20 19.78
CA ARG A 43 -5.93 -11.72 20.91
C ARG A 43 -4.79 -12.70 21.16
N VAL A 44 -3.62 -12.20 21.53
CA VAL A 44 -2.47 -13.02 21.92
C VAL A 44 -2.33 -13.02 23.44
N PHE A 45 -2.06 -14.18 24.04
CA PHE A 45 -2.02 -14.35 25.48
C PHE A 45 -0.66 -14.83 25.97
N LYS A 46 -0.28 -14.33 27.15
CA LYS A 46 0.78 -14.88 28.01
C LYS A 46 0.15 -15.20 29.36
N GLY A 47 -0.04 -16.47 29.66
CA GLY A 47 -0.89 -16.94 30.74
C GLY A 47 -2.33 -16.45 30.55
N GLN A 48 -2.82 -15.65 31.50
CA GLN A 48 -4.15 -15.04 31.43
C GLN A 48 -4.12 -13.60 30.88
N ASP A 49 -2.93 -13.04 30.69
CA ASP A 49 -2.78 -11.66 30.26
C ASP A 49 -2.83 -11.57 28.74
N ALA A 50 -3.74 -10.73 28.24
CA ALA A 50 -3.85 -10.45 26.83
C ALA A 50 -2.77 -9.41 26.45
N VAL A 51 -1.70 -9.88 25.80
CA VAL A 51 -0.47 -9.11 25.55
C VAL A 51 -0.45 -8.43 24.19
N GLY A 52 -1.39 -8.74 23.30
CA GLY A 52 -1.45 -8.11 22.00
C GLY A 52 -2.47 -8.72 21.05
N TYR A 53 -2.21 -8.56 19.77
CA TYR A 53 -3.10 -8.91 18.66
C TYR A 53 -2.31 -9.62 17.58
N VAL A 54 -2.97 -10.54 16.87
CA VAL A 54 -2.46 -11.11 15.63
C VAL A 54 -3.54 -11.03 14.56
N TYR A 55 -3.15 -10.70 13.35
CA TYR A 55 -4.05 -10.64 12.19
C TYR A 55 -3.31 -11.05 10.92
N LEU A 56 -4.06 -11.30 9.84
CA LEU A 56 -3.54 -11.66 8.53
C LEU A 56 -3.67 -10.47 7.58
N THR A 57 -2.59 -10.08 6.89
CA THR A 57 -2.60 -8.90 6.02
C THR A 57 -3.66 -8.97 4.91
N THR A 58 -3.90 -10.16 4.35
CA THR A 58 -4.88 -10.42 3.28
C THR A 58 -6.34 -10.22 3.69
N ASP A 59 -6.63 -10.33 4.98
CA ASP A 59 -7.96 -10.08 5.52
C ASP A 59 -8.24 -8.57 5.66
N ILE A 60 -7.20 -7.72 5.61
CA ILE A 60 -7.30 -6.28 5.85
C ILE A 60 -7.09 -5.48 4.56
N VAL A 61 -6.14 -5.90 3.71
CA VAL A 61 -5.76 -5.21 2.47
C VAL A 61 -5.48 -6.17 1.33
N ASN A 62 -5.54 -5.69 0.10
CA ASN A 62 -5.15 -6.48 -1.06
C ASN A 62 -3.62 -6.64 -1.10
N THR A 63 -3.14 -7.89 -1.00
CA THR A 63 -1.71 -8.24 -1.06
C THR A 63 -1.32 -9.01 -2.32
N ARG A 64 -2.12 -8.92 -3.40
CA ARG A 64 -1.80 -9.62 -4.66
C ARG A 64 -0.59 -8.98 -5.33
N GLY A 65 0.48 -9.78 -5.43
CA GLY A 65 1.71 -9.43 -6.12
C GLY A 65 1.71 -9.81 -7.60
N TYR A 66 2.88 -10.20 -8.10
CA TYR A 66 3.09 -10.53 -9.51
C TYR A 66 2.24 -11.72 -9.96
N SER A 67 2.10 -12.73 -9.11
CA SER A 67 1.32 -13.94 -9.41
C SER A 67 -0.20 -13.69 -9.44
N SER A 68 -0.63 -12.49 -9.03
CA SER A 68 -2.03 -12.15 -8.76
C SER A 68 -2.68 -13.05 -7.70
N LYS A 69 -1.94 -13.90 -6.98
CA LYS A 69 -2.43 -14.65 -5.83
C LYS A 69 -2.10 -13.88 -4.54
N PRO A 70 -2.86 -14.09 -3.45
CA PRO A 70 -2.57 -13.44 -2.17
C PRO A 70 -1.18 -13.81 -1.65
N ILE A 71 -0.57 -12.87 -0.93
CA ILE A 71 0.63 -13.09 -0.12
C ILE A 71 0.19 -12.97 1.34
N ASP A 72 0.18 -14.08 2.05
CA ASP A 72 -0.35 -14.20 3.40
C ASP A 72 0.78 -13.99 4.42
N THR A 73 0.70 -12.90 5.18
CA THR A 73 1.64 -12.55 6.25
C THR A 73 0.87 -12.34 7.55
N LEU A 74 1.21 -13.09 8.59
CA LEU A 74 0.73 -12.83 9.95
C LEU A 74 1.50 -11.68 10.55
N ILE A 75 0.79 -10.72 11.17
CA ILE A 75 1.38 -9.59 11.88
C ILE A 75 0.92 -9.64 13.33
N ALA A 76 1.88 -9.65 14.25
CA ALA A 76 1.66 -9.56 15.69
C ALA A 76 1.99 -8.15 16.19
N LEU A 77 1.01 -7.52 16.84
CA LEU A 77 1.14 -6.22 17.49
C LEU A 77 1.07 -6.38 19.00
N ASP A 78 1.94 -5.71 19.76
CA ASP A 78 1.73 -5.52 21.20
C ASP A 78 0.53 -4.58 21.46
N ASN A 79 0.16 -4.40 22.73
CA ASN A 79 -0.96 -3.52 23.10
C ASN A 79 -0.69 -2.04 22.77
N GLU A 80 0.58 -1.67 22.58
CA GLU A 80 1.06 -0.34 22.22
C GLU A 80 1.10 -0.10 20.71
N GLY A 81 0.86 -1.12 19.89
CA GLY A 81 0.84 -1.07 18.42
C GLY A 81 2.20 -1.32 17.75
N THR A 82 3.20 -1.77 18.50
CA THR A 82 4.51 -2.16 17.97
C THR A 82 4.42 -3.54 17.35
N ILE A 83 5.01 -3.70 16.16
CA ILE A 83 5.14 -5.01 15.52
C ILE A 83 6.16 -5.83 16.31
N VAL A 84 5.71 -6.86 17.01
CA VAL A 84 6.58 -7.77 17.79
C VAL A 84 6.92 -9.05 17.04
N GLY A 85 6.24 -9.30 15.93
CA GLY A 85 6.61 -10.31 14.95
C GLY A 85 5.80 -10.18 13.67
N ALA A 86 6.40 -10.67 12.59
CA ALA A 86 5.79 -10.73 11.27
C ALA A 86 6.23 -12.03 10.61
N LYS A 87 5.31 -12.84 10.11
CA LYS A 87 5.61 -14.18 9.57
C LYS A 87 4.93 -14.38 8.23
N LEU A 88 5.72 -14.65 7.19
CA LEU A 88 5.20 -15.15 5.93
C LEU A 88 4.64 -16.57 6.14
N VAL A 89 3.37 -16.79 5.83
CA VAL A 89 2.72 -18.10 6.02
C VAL A 89 2.33 -18.78 4.72
N GLU A 90 2.08 -18.01 3.66
CA GLU A 90 1.87 -18.55 2.32
C GLU A 90 2.15 -17.50 1.24
N HIS A 91 2.78 -17.92 0.14
CA HIS A 91 2.88 -17.11 -1.07
C HIS A 91 3.05 -17.99 -2.30
N HIS A 92 2.80 -17.42 -3.48
CA HIS A 92 2.97 -18.08 -4.78
C HIS A 92 3.74 -17.22 -5.77
N GLU A 93 4.59 -16.35 -5.24
CA GLU A 93 5.37 -15.41 -6.05
C GLU A 93 6.54 -16.13 -6.73
N PRO A 94 6.83 -15.85 -8.01
CA PRO A 94 7.87 -16.54 -8.76
C PRO A 94 9.30 -16.13 -8.35
N ILE A 95 9.50 -15.61 -7.14
CA ILE A 95 10.80 -15.11 -6.65
C ILE A 95 11.87 -16.21 -6.59
N VAL A 96 11.50 -17.42 -6.19
CA VAL A 96 12.40 -18.58 -6.19
C VAL A 96 12.74 -19.01 -7.62
N LEU A 97 11.78 -18.89 -8.55
CA LEU A 97 12.00 -19.24 -9.96
C LEU A 97 13.01 -18.31 -10.65
N ILE A 98 13.11 -17.05 -10.22
CA ILE A 98 14.13 -16.10 -10.68
C ILE A 98 15.44 -16.17 -9.87
N GLY A 99 15.59 -17.18 -9.00
CA GLY A 99 16.82 -17.46 -8.26
C GLY A 99 16.98 -16.71 -6.93
N ILE A 100 15.93 -16.06 -6.42
CA ILE A 100 15.96 -15.38 -5.11
C ILE A 100 15.47 -16.37 -4.04
N PRO A 101 16.29 -16.69 -3.01
CA PRO A 101 15.87 -17.55 -1.92
C PRO A 101 14.70 -16.94 -1.13
N GLU A 102 13.78 -17.79 -0.64
CA GLU A 102 12.63 -17.37 0.18
C GLU A 102 13.08 -16.71 1.48
N GLU A 103 14.21 -17.15 2.04
CA GLU A 103 14.81 -16.60 3.27
C GLU A 103 15.05 -15.10 3.16
N ARG A 104 15.35 -14.58 1.97
CA ARG A 104 15.55 -13.14 1.75
C ARG A 104 14.23 -12.36 1.90
N MET A 105 13.10 -12.96 1.52
CA MET A 105 11.78 -12.38 1.74
C MET A 105 11.42 -12.37 3.23
N VAL A 106 11.79 -13.44 3.94
CA VAL A 106 11.65 -13.50 5.40
C VAL A 106 12.48 -12.41 6.06
N GLU A 107 13.76 -12.24 5.68
CA GLU A 107 14.63 -11.16 6.18
C GLU A 107 14.03 -9.76 5.94
N PHE A 108 13.41 -9.54 4.77
CA PHE A 108 12.70 -8.28 4.47
C PHE A 108 11.53 -8.04 5.42
N ILE A 109 10.72 -9.07 5.69
CA ILE A 109 9.56 -9.00 6.59
C ILE A 109 10.02 -8.79 8.04
N ASP A 110 11.06 -9.49 8.48
CA ASP A 110 11.64 -9.36 9.82
C ASP A 110 12.14 -7.94 10.10
N GLY A 111 12.55 -7.20 9.06
CA GLY A 111 12.97 -5.81 9.17
C GLY A 111 11.86 -4.86 9.68
N TYR A 112 10.59 -5.26 9.68
CA TYR A 112 9.49 -4.47 10.26
C TYR A 112 9.31 -4.69 11.77
N VAL A 113 9.92 -5.73 12.34
CA VAL A 113 9.82 -6.02 13.78
C VAL A 113 10.51 -4.92 14.59
N GLY A 114 9.82 -4.45 15.65
CA GLY A 114 10.22 -3.32 16.47
C GLY A 114 9.68 -1.96 15.99
N MET A 115 9.08 -1.89 14.80
CA MET A 115 8.46 -0.66 14.31
C MET A 115 7.05 -0.47 14.89
N ASN A 116 6.68 0.78 15.16
CA ASN A 116 5.32 1.15 15.54
C ASN A 116 4.72 2.06 14.46
N LEU A 117 4.10 1.44 13.45
CA LEU A 117 3.56 2.13 12.27
C LEU A 117 2.23 2.87 12.56
N ILE A 118 1.65 2.63 13.73
CA ILE A 118 0.44 3.32 14.19
C ILE A 118 0.81 4.68 14.78
N LYS A 119 1.81 4.73 15.68
CA LYS A 119 2.29 5.97 16.31
C LYS A 119 3.24 6.77 15.42
N ASN A 120 4.05 6.08 14.63
CA ASN A 120 5.02 6.69 13.71
C ASN A 120 4.69 6.30 12.26
N PRO A 121 3.56 6.81 11.70
CA PRO A 121 3.16 6.45 10.34
C PRO A 121 4.14 7.01 9.32
N LEU A 122 4.51 6.20 8.33
CA LEU A 122 5.22 6.67 7.15
C LEU A 122 4.27 7.43 6.22
N PRO A 123 4.72 8.50 5.54
CA PRO A 123 3.96 9.14 4.48
C PRO A 123 3.52 8.13 3.42
N ILE A 124 2.31 8.30 2.87
CA ILE A 124 1.82 7.46 1.77
C ILE A 124 2.78 7.57 0.59
N GLY A 125 3.18 6.43 0.03
CA GLY A 125 4.14 6.37 -1.08
C GLY A 125 5.61 6.41 -0.65
N SER A 126 5.91 6.42 0.65
CA SER A 126 7.29 6.24 1.12
C SER A 126 7.81 4.86 0.68
N PRO A 127 9.08 4.74 0.28
CA PRO A 127 9.69 3.44 0.08
C PRO A 127 9.66 2.64 1.39
N PRO A 128 9.64 1.30 1.31
CA PRO A 128 9.83 0.46 2.49
C PRO A 128 11.02 0.94 3.33
N PRO A 129 10.89 1.02 4.66
CA PRO A 129 11.99 1.41 5.55
C PRO A 129 13.08 0.33 5.66
N VAL A 130 12.88 -0.80 4.98
CA VAL A 130 13.74 -1.98 4.94
C VAL A 130 14.35 -2.14 3.54
N ASP A 131 15.50 -2.79 3.46
CA ASP A 131 16.22 -2.96 2.20
C ASP A 131 15.52 -3.94 1.24
N MET A 132 15.40 -3.52 -0.01
CA MET A 132 14.74 -4.32 -1.05
C MET A 132 15.70 -5.32 -1.69
N ILE A 133 15.15 -6.42 -2.20
CA ILE A 133 15.89 -7.41 -2.98
C ILE A 133 15.77 -7.07 -4.47
N SER A 134 16.91 -6.90 -5.14
CA SER A 134 16.98 -6.73 -6.58
C SER A 134 16.23 -7.85 -7.32
N GLY A 135 15.36 -7.47 -8.26
CA GLY A 135 14.55 -8.41 -9.03
C GLY A 135 13.22 -8.82 -8.39
N ALA A 136 12.96 -8.48 -7.12
CA ALA A 136 11.70 -8.76 -6.42
C ALA A 136 10.94 -7.49 -6.00
N THR A 137 11.20 -6.34 -6.65
CA THR A 137 10.68 -5.03 -6.26
C THR A 137 9.16 -5.00 -6.10
N VAL A 138 8.41 -5.49 -7.09
CA VAL A 138 6.94 -5.46 -7.06
C VAL A 138 6.40 -6.25 -5.88
N THR A 139 6.88 -7.49 -5.70
CA THR A 139 6.44 -8.37 -4.62
C THR A 139 6.73 -7.76 -3.24
N LEU A 140 7.95 -7.25 -3.02
CA LEU A 140 8.33 -6.67 -1.73
C LEU A 140 7.62 -5.34 -1.44
N MET A 141 7.32 -4.53 -2.47
CA MET A 141 6.48 -3.34 -2.31
C MET A 141 5.08 -3.71 -1.84
N VAL A 142 4.48 -4.76 -2.40
CA VAL A 142 3.15 -5.22 -1.99
C VAL A 142 3.15 -5.74 -0.56
N ILE A 143 4.17 -6.50 -0.16
CA ILE A 143 4.32 -6.97 1.23
C ILE A 143 4.49 -5.77 2.18
N GLY A 144 5.40 -4.84 1.87
CA GLY A 144 5.67 -3.68 2.71
C GLY A 144 4.49 -2.72 2.85
N ASP A 145 3.84 -2.37 1.73
CA ASP A 145 2.59 -1.58 1.73
C ASP A 145 1.48 -2.30 2.49
N GLY A 146 1.40 -3.63 2.33
CA GLY A 146 0.50 -4.50 3.06
C GLY A 146 0.64 -4.32 4.57
N ILE A 147 1.85 -4.52 5.11
CA ILE A 147 2.16 -4.37 6.54
C ILE A 147 1.86 -2.96 7.05
N LEU A 148 2.27 -1.94 6.30
CA LEU A 148 2.09 -0.53 6.68
C LEU A 148 0.61 -0.16 6.77
N ARG A 149 -0.16 -0.45 5.70
CA ARG A 149 -1.57 -0.07 5.62
C ARG A 149 -2.44 -0.91 6.54
N SER A 150 -2.20 -2.22 6.62
CA SER A 150 -2.97 -3.09 7.51
C SER A 150 -2.76 -2.72 8.97
N SER A 151 -1.53 -2.42 9.39
CA SER A 151 -1.24 -2.01 10.77
C SER A 151 -1.96 -0.72 11.15
N ARG A 152 -2.00 0.25 10.23
CA ARG A 152 -2.72 1.51 10.43
C ARG A 152 -4.24 1.30 10.51
N ILE A 153 -4.82 0.52 9.60
CA ILE A 153 -6.25 0.20 9.61
C ILE A 153 -6.63 -0.51 10.92
N MET A 154 -5.85 -1.51 11.33
CA MET A 154 -6.07 -2.24 12.58
C MET A 154 -5.93 -1.34 13.80
N GLY A 155 -4.92 -0.47 13.83
CA GLY A 155 -4.72 0.50 14.90
C GLY A 155 -5.90 1.46 15.07
N GLN A 156 -6.46 1.95 13.97
CA GLN A 156 -7.62 2.82 13.98
C GLN A 156 -8.91 2.07 14.39
N ALA A 157 -9.16 0.90 13.79
CA ALA A 157 -10.39 0.15 14.01
C ALA A 157 -10.52 -0.42 15.44
N TYR A 158 -9.40 -0.84 16.02
CA TYR A 158 -9.36 -1.44 17.36
C TYR A 158 -8.72 -0.54 18.41
N GLN A 159 -8.47 0.73 18.08
CA GLN A 159 -7.88 1.74 18.97
C GLN A 159 -6.54 1.28 19.62
N ILE A 160 -5.76 0.47 18.89
CA ILE A 160 -4.53 -0.15 19.40
C ILE A 160 -3.48 0.94 19.65
N GLY A 161 -2.89 0.96 20.84
CA GLY A 161 -1.84 1.91 21.18
C GLY A 161 -2.26 3.38 21.24
N MET A 162 -3.56 3.69 21.19
CA MET A 162 -4.09 5.05 21.27
C MET A 162 -4.23 5.52 22.72
N SER A 163 -3.97 6.80 23.00
CA SER A 163 -4.27 7.39 24.31
C SER A 163 -5.77 7.60 24.48
N GLN A 164 -6.23 7.74 25.73
CA GLN A 164 -7.63 8.02 26.02
C GLN A 164 -8.09 9.35 25.40
N GLU A 165 -7.21 10.36 25.30
CA GLU A 165 -7.55 11.61 24.61
C GLU A 165 -7.68 11.39 23.10
N ALA A 166 -6.80 10.58 22.50
CA ALA A 166 -6.87 10.24 21.09
C ALA A 166 -8.17 9.49 20.76
N ILE A 167 -8.57 8.53 21.59
CA ILE A 167 -9.85 7.82 21.48
C ILE A 167 -11.02 8.79 21.56
N ALA A 168 -11.05 9.65 22.58
CA ALA A 168 -12.12 10.63 22.77
C ALA A 168 -12.21 11.62 21.59
N SER A 169 -11.08 12.01 20.99
CA SER A 169 -11.06 12.87 19.80
C SER A 169 -11.58 12.20 18.54
N VAL A 170 -11.34 10.90 18.36
CA VAL A 170 -11.89 10.12 17.23
C VAL A 170 -13.39 9.92 17.41
N GLU A 171 -13.83 9.61 18.63
CA GLU A 171 -15.27 9.46 18.94
C GLU A 171 -16.04 10.79 18.82
N ALA A 172 -15.38 11.91 19.10
CA ALA A 172 -15.95 13.26 18.95
C ALA A 172 -15.83 13.80 17.51
N ALA A 173 -15.00 13.19 16.65
CA ALA A 173 -14.87 13.60 15.27
C ALA A 173 -16.17 13.26 14.54
N THR A 174 -16.76 14.25 13.87
CA THR A 174 -17.90 14.00 12.99
C THR A 174 -17.38 13.22 11.79
N GLU A 175 -18.04 12.12 11.42
CA GLU A 175 -17.76 11.39 10.19
C GLU A 175 -17.61 12.40 9.03
N PRO A 176 -16.42 12.48 8.39
CA PRO A 176 -16.23 13.41 7.30
C PRO A 176 -17.24 13.09 6.22
N THR A 177 -17.96 14.12 5.73
CA THR A 177 -18.92 13.92 4.65
C THR A 177 -18.16 13.36 3.44
N PRO A 178 -18.50 12.16 2.95
CA PRO A 178 -17.79 11.56 1.83
C PRO A 178 -17.92 12.49 0.62
N GLN A 179 -16.77 12.95 0.10
CA GLN A 179 -16.74 13.74 -1.12
C GLN A 179 -17.00 12.82 -2.30
N ILE A 180 -18.06 13.10 -3.05
CA ILE A 180 -18.41 12.36 -4.26
C ILE A 180 -18.08 13.19 -5.49
N ILE A 181 -17.61 12.52 -6.54
CA ILE A 181 -17.36 13.15 -7.84
C ILE A 181 -18.68 13.69 -8.37
N ASN A 182 -18.72 14.99 -8.71
CA ASN A 182 -19.88 15.59 -9.34
C ASN A 182 -19.94 15.19 -10.82
N GLN A 183 -20.80 14.22 -11.14
CA GLN A 183 -20.98 13.69 -12.49
C GLN A 183 -21.73 14.67 -13.44
N GLU A 184 -22.32 15.74 -12.90
CA GLU A 184 -23.04 16.76 -13.69
C GLU A 184 -22.08 17.79 -14.29
N LEU A 185 -20.85 17.89 -13.78
CA LEU A 185 -19.82 18.76 -14.35
C LEU A 185 -19.22 18.10 -15.59
N GLN A 186 -19.53 18.66 -16.75
CA GLN A 186 -19.15 18.14 -18.07
C GLN A 186 -18.48 19.19 -18.96
N GLU A 187 -18.08 20.33 -18.38
CA GLU A 187 -17.35 21.37 -19.11
C GLU A 187 -16.07 20.79 -19.72
N VAL A 188 -15.80 21.15 -20.99
CA VAL A 188 -14.56 20.82 -21.67
C VAL A 188 -13.56 21.96 -21.45
N LYS A 189 -12.38 21.62 -20.93
CA LYS A 189 -11.31 22.57 -20.59
C LYS A 189 -10.10 22.34 -21.48
N SER A 190 -9.24 23.37 -21.59
CA SER A 190 -7.95 23.24 -22.26
C SER A 190 -6.97 22.42 -21.42
N TRP A 191 -5.93 21.89 -22.07
CA TRP A 191 -4.85 21.18 -21.40
C TRP A 191 -4.22 22.01 -20.27
N ASP A 192 -3.83 23.26 -20.56
CA ASP A 192 -3.16 24.12 -19.60
C ASP A 192 -4.02 24.36 -18.36
N THR A 193 -5.33 24.59 -18.53
CA THR A 193 -6.25 24.75 -17.40
C THR A 193 -6.35 23.49 -16.56
N LEU A 194 -6.36 22.30 -17.17
CA LEU A 194 -6.41 21.05 -16.43
C LEU A 194 -5.13 20.82 -15.61
N VAL A 195 -3.97 21.23 -16.12
CA VAL A 195 -2.69 21.15 -15.39
C VAL A 195 -2.66 22.18 -14.26
N GLU A 196 -3.04 23.42 -14.52
CA GLU A 196 -3.08 24.51 -13.53
C GLU A 196 -4.02 24.20 -12.35
N GLU A 197 -5.18 23.59 -12.62
CA GLU A 197 -6.15 23.18 -11.60
C GLU A 197 -5.77 21.86 -10.89
N GLY A 198 -4.72 21.17 -11.34
CA GLY A 198 -4.29 19.87 -10.81
C GLY A 198 -5.18 18.68 -11.21
N ALA A 199 -6.09 18.88 -12.18
CA ALA A 199 -6.89 17.81 -12.77
C ALA A 199 -6.03 16.84 -13.62
N VAL A 200 -4.95 17.36 -14.19
CA VAL A 200 -3.84 16.60 -14.74
C VAL A 200 -2.62 16.85 -13.85
N GLY A 201 -2.19 15.82 -13.12
CA GLY A 201 -0.94 15.88 -12.37
C GLY A 201 0.26 15.72 -13.30
N ASN A 202 1.36 16.42 -13.00
CA ASN A 202 2.61 16.33 -13.74
C ASN A 202 3.79 16.02 -12.81
N LEU A 203 4.69 15.14 -13.27
CA LEU A 203 6.00 14.87 -12.68
C LEU A 203 7.05 14.98 -13.78
N HIS A 204 7.86 16.04 -13.72
CA HIS A 204 9.03 16.23 -14.57
C HIS A 204 10.32 16.08 -13.76
N MET A 205 11.28 15.35 -14.32
CA MET A 205 12.63 15.23 -13.75
C MET A 205 13.69 15.19 -14.86
N THR A 206 14.77 15.92 -14.63
CA THR A 206 15.98 15.93 -15.44
C THR A 206 16.96 14.82 -15.06
N VAL A 207 17.95 14.55 -15.91
CA VAL A 207 19.06 13.64 -15.60
C VAL A 207 19.83 14.11 -14.36
N ALA A 208 20.05 15.41 -14.22
CA ALA A 208 20.71 16.00 -13.05
C ALA A 208 19.94 15.71 -11.75
N GLU A 209 18.63 15.97 -11.74
CA GLU A 209 17.79 15.80 -10.55
C GLU A 209 17.71 14.35 -10.10
N VAL A 210 17.57 13.40 -11.03
CA VAL A 210 17.56 11.97 -10.70
C VAL A 210 18.88 11.57 -10.05
N ASN A 211 20.02 11.92 -10.66
CA ASN A 211 21.33 11.61 -10.12
C ASN A 211 21.53 12.22 -8.72
N GLN A 212 21.08 13.46 -8.51
CA GLN A 212 21.15 14.11 -7.21
C GLN A 212 20.28 13.41 -6.16
N LEU A 213 19.06 13.01 -6.49
CA LEU A 213 18.18 12.28 -5.57
C LEU A 213 18.77 10.93 -5.12
N PHE A 214 19.48 10.22 -6.00
CA PHE A 214 20.19 9.01 -5.62
C PHE A 214 21.32 9.30 -4.62
N LEU A 215 22.06 10.39 -4.79
CA LEU A 215 23.08 10.83 -3.83
C LEU A 215 22.46 11.25 -2.49
N ASP A 216 21.37 12.01 -2.52
CA ASP A 216 20.67 12.53 -1.34
C ASP A 216 19.94 11.44 -0.54
N SER A 217 19.71 10.27 -1.14
CA SER A 217 19.06 9.13 -0.48
C SER A 217 19.83 8.61 0.75
N GLY A 218 21.13 8.91 0.86
CA GLY A 218 21.99 8.41 1.92
C GLY A 218 22.23 6.90 1.91
N ARG A 219 21.73 6.18 0.89
CA ARG A 219 21.89 4.73 0.74
C ARG A 219 23.29 4.42 0.17
N PRO A 220 24.06 3.51 0.79
CA PRO A 220 25.37 3.11 0.26
C PRO A 220 25.28 2.62 -1.19
N GLY A 221 26.12 3.17 -2.05
CA GLY A 221 26.22 2.80 -3.47
C GLY A 221 25.12 3.33 -4.39
N ALA A 222 24.16 4.11 -3.89
CA ALA A 222 23.07 4.67 -4.69
C ALA A 222 23.57 5.59 -5.82
N GLY A 223 24.65 6.33 -5.59
CA GLY A 223 25.28 7.21 -6.58
C GLY A 223 26.35 6.57 -7.47
N ASP A 224 26.63 5.27 -7.32
CA ASP A 224 27.77 4.62 -8.00
C ASP A 224 27.56 4.47 -9.51
N LYS A 225 26.32 4.57 -9.97
CA LYS A 225 25.93 4.40 -11.37
C LYS A 225 24.98 5.52 -11.81
N PRO A 226 25.49 6.74 -12.00
CA PRO A 226 24.66 7.85 -12.45
C PRO A 226 24.11 7.57 -13.85
N GLN A 227 22.90 8.05 -14.11
CA GLN A 227 22.35 8.13 -15.45
C GLN A 227 23.25 9.02 -16.31
N SER A 228 23.69 8.48 -17.44
CA SER A 228 24.51 9.20 -18.43
C SER A 228 23.62 10.03 -19.35
N GLY A 229 24.15 11.14 -19.87
CA GLY A 229 23.44 12.06 -20.78
C GLY A 229 23.80 13.52 -20.51
N ASP A 230 23.14 14.43 -21.22
CA ASP A 230 23.16 15.86 -20.85
C ASP A 230 22.40 16.01 -19.51
N PRO A 231 22.97 16.68 -18.49
CA PRO A 231 22.29 16.90 -17.21
C PRO A 231 20.91 17.57 -17.34
N GLU A 232 20.71 18.40 -18.37
CA GLU A 232 19.46 19.13 -18.61
C GLU A 232 18.43 18.32 -19.43
N ASP A 233 18.81 17.13 -19.93
CA ASP A 233 17.88 16.28 -20.66
C ASP A 233 16.73 15.84 -19.74
N THR A 234 15.53 15.78 -20.31
CA THR A 234 14.36 15.21 -19.62
C THR A 234 14.57 13.71 -19.43
N PHE A 235 14.83 13.32 -18.18
CA PHE A 235 14.87 11.92 -17.82
C PHE A 235 13.46 11.33 -17.91
N VAL A 236 12.49 11.98 -17.27
CA VAL A 236 11.09 11.56 -17.31
C VAL A 236 10.16 12.77 -17.19
N ASP A 237 9.08 12.76 -17.96
CA ASP A 237 7.97 13.70 -17.86
C ASP A 237 6.67 12.89 -17.91
N ILE A 238 5.96 12.76 -16.80
CA ILE A 238 4.74 11.95 -16.66
C ILE A 238 3.55 12.84 -16.36
N TYR A 239 2.45 12.59 -17.06
CA TYR A 239 1.14 13.18 -16.77
C TYR A 239 0.16 12.08 -16.38
N ALA A 240 -0.62 12.34 -15.33
CA ALA A 240 -1.66 11.42 -14.85
C ALA A 240 -2.98 12.15 -14.59
N ALA A 241 -4.09 11.55 -15.01
CA ALA A 241 -5.43 12.12 -14.84
C ALA A 241 -6.50 11.04 -14.65
N VAL A 242 -7.53 11.30 -13.84
CA VAL A 242 -8.66 10.38 -13.63
C VAL A 242 -9.73 10.63 -14.69
N VAL A 243 -9.57 10.00 -15.86
CA VAL A 243 -10.41 10.22 -17.05
C VAL A 243 -11.83 9.65 -16.95
N SER A 244 -12.16 8.90 -15.90
CA SER A 244 -13.55 8.57 -15.58
C SER A 244 -14.36 9.78 -15.06
N VAL A 245 -13.70 10.85 -14.60
CA VAL A 245 -14.36 12.12 -14.24
C VAL A 245 -14.81 12.83 -15.53
N PRO A 246 -16.10 13.21 -15.69
CA PRO A 246 -16.61 13.67 -16.99
C PRO A 246 -15.88 14.87 -17.58
N THR A 247 -15.68 15.95 -16.83
CA THR A 247 -14.89 17.12 -17.28
C THR A 247 -13.48 16.73 -17.76
N ILE A 248 -12.77 15.88 -17.01
CA ILE A 248 -11.39 15.48 -17.34
C ILE A 248 -11.39 14.56 -18.57
N GLY A 249 -12.20 13.51 -18.53
CA GLY A 249 -12.27 12.51 -19.60
C GLY A 249 -12.70 13.10 -20.93
N ARG A 250 -13.74 13.94 -20.95
CA ARG A 250 -14.22 14.60 -22.17
C ARG A 250 -13.18 15.56 -22.75
N SER A 251 -12.44 16.26 -21.89
CA SER A 251 -11.39 17.18 -22.32
C SER A 251 -10.17 16.46 -22.92
N LEU A 252 -9.78 15.31 -22.37
CA LEU A 252 -8.56 14.60 -22.79
C LEU A 252 -8.79 13.55 -23.87
N LEU A 253 -9.92 12.83 -23.81
CA LEU A 253 -10.24 11.73 -24.72
C LEU A 253 -11.15 12.18 -25.88
N GLY A 254 -11.88 13.27 -25.69
CA GLY A 254 -13.01 13.63 -26.55
C GLY A 254 -14.25 12.78 -26.29
N GLU A 255 -15.37 13.17 -26.88
CA GLU A 255 -16.69 12.59 -26.59
C GLU A 255 -16.75 11.08 -26.82
N SER A 256 -16.36 10.65 -28.02
CA SER A 256 -16.52 9.25 -28.45
C SER A 256 -15.69 8.29 -27.61
N GLU A 257 -14.43 8.63 -27.31
CA GLU A 257 -13.56 7.77 -26.52
C GLU A 257 -13.94 7.78 -25.03
N TYR A 258 -14.43 8.92 -24.53
CA TYR A 258 -15.00 8.98 -23.18
C TYR A 258 -16.22 8.07 -23.04
N GLU A 259 -17.18 8.13 -23.96
CA GLU A 259 -18.36 7.26 -23.96
C GLU A 259 -17.96 5.78 -24.08
N HIS A 260 -17.01 5.46 -24.96
CA HIS A 260 -16.50 4.10 -25.11
C HIS A 260 -15.85 3.58 -23.82
N MET A 261 -14.99 4.38 -23.19
CA MET A 261 -14.38 4.05 -21.90
C MET A 261 -15.44 3.85 -20.81
N GLN A 262 -16.41 4.77 -20.68
CA GLN A 262 -17.49 4.65 -19.68
C GLN A 262 -18.29 3.36 -19.86
N SER A 263 -18.57 2.95 -21.11
CA SER A 263 -19.31 1.72 -21.40
C SER A 263 -18.64 0.43 -20.92
N ARG A 264 -17.32 0.48 -20.65
CA ARG A 264 -16.52 -0.66 -20.20
C ARG A 264 -16.30 -0.69 -18.69
N LEU A 265 -16.58 0.41 -17.98
CA LEU A 265 -16.44 0.49 -16.53
C LEU A 265 -17.65 -0.15 -15.84
N LYS A 266 -17.37 -1.01 -14.86
CA LYS A 266 -18.39 -1.53 -13.93
C LYS A 266 -18.59 -0.55 -12.77
N GLU A 267 -19.65 -0.76 -12.00
CA GLU A 267 -19.91 -0.01 -10.78
C GLU A 267 -18.67 -0.01 -9.87
N GLY A 268 -18.31 1.18 -9.36
CA GLY A 268 -17.14 1.41 -8.52
C GLY A 268 -15.79 1.45 -9.25
N GLN A 269 -15.72 1.14 -10.55
CA GLN A 269 -14.47 1.24 -11.31
C GLN A 269 -14.18 2.67 -11.74
N GLN A 270 -12.89 2.99 -11.85
CA GLN A 270 -12.39 4.26 -12.34
C GLN A 270 -11.36 4.01 -13.45
N ALA A 271 -11.14 5.00 -14.29
CA ALA A 271 -10.14 4.97 -15.35
C ALA A 271 -9.13 6.09 -15.13
N ILE A 272 -7.85 5.76 -15.33
CA ILE A 272 -6.75 6.71 -15.31
C ILE A 272 -6.07 6.74 -16.68
N LEU A 273 -5.67 7.93 -17.10
CA LEU A 273 -4.77 8.14 -18.22
C LEU A 273 -3.37 8.39 -17.66
N ILE A 274 -2.38 7.72 -18.23
CA ILE A 274 -0.96 7.99 -17.99
C ILE A 274 -0.31 8.25 -19.33
N ALA A 275 0.27 9.44 -19.49
CA ALA A 275 1.08 9.83 -20.63
C ALA A 275 2.49 10.13 -20.14
N GLY A 276 3.50 9.97 -21.00
CA GLY A 276 4.84 10.37 -20.63
C GLY A 276 5.83 10.42 -21.77
N ASN A 277 6.87 11.23 -21.55
CA ASN A 277 8.00 11.48 -22.43
C ASN A 277 9.31 11.37 -21.65
N GLY A 278 10.44 11.39 -22.35
CA GLY A 278 11.78 11.37 -21.77
C GLY A 278 12.56 10.12 -22.10
N ILE A 279 13.78 10.06 -21.57
CA ILE A 279 14.70 8.91 -21.73
C ILE A 279 14.11 7.66 -21.07
N TYR A 280 13.49 7.83 -19.90
CA TYR A 280 12.85 6.77 -19.14
C TYR A 280 11.35 6.68 -19.46
N SER A 281 10.89 5.47 -19.78
CA SER A 281 9.47 5.18 -20.04
C SER A 281 8.83 4.57 -18.79
N PHE A 282 7.69 5.13 -18.36
CA PHE A 282 6.87 4.56 -17.29
C PHE A 282 6.34 3.15 -17.60
N LYS A 283 6.32 2.75 -18.88
CA LYS A 283 5.93 1.39 -19.29
C LYS A 283 7.02 0.35 -19.05
N GLY A 284 8.21 0.78 -18.63
CA GLY A 284 9.42 -0.03 -18.65
C GLY A 284 10.05 -0.07 -20.04
N SER A 285 11.28 -0.60 -20.09
CA SER A 285 12.03 -0.92 -21.31
C SER A 285 11.73 -2.32 -21.82
#